data_AF-A0A6G0XZK9-F1
#
_entry.id   AF-A0A6G0XZK9-F1
#
_cell.length_a   1.000
_cell.length_b   1.000
_cell.length_c   1.000
_cell.angle_alpha   90.00
_cell.angle_beta   90.00
_cell.angle_gamma   90.00
#
_symmetry.space_group_name_H-M   'P 1'
#
loop_
_entity.id
_entity.type
_entity.pdbx_description
1 polymer ?
#
loop_
_entity_poly.entity_id
_entity_poly.type
_entity_poly.pdbx_seq_one_letter_code
_entity_poly.pdbx_strand_id
1 'polypeptide(L)' 'ILLQIFATITITSATAERSFSSLRRLKNYMRTSMTKDRLNGLAVLHIPKEIPIDIDDVINRFSRQKQRRMKTEDWSKD' A
#
# COMPACT_ATOMS: atom_id res chain seq x y z
N ILE A 1 32.42 12.81 4.26
CA ILE A 1 31.83 11.68 3.51
C ILE A 1 31.42 10.54 4.44
N LEU A 2 32.32 9.85 5.14
CA LEU A 2 31.97 8.77 6.10
C LEU A 2 30.93 9.19 7.17
N LEU A 3 31.12 10.37 7.76
CA LEU A 3 30.19 10.93 8.77
C LEU A 3 28.80 11.27 8.19
N GLN A 4 28.73 11.71 6.93
CA GLN A 4 27.47 11.96 6.23
C GLN A 4 26.75 10.66 5.91
N ILE A 5 27.49 9.62 5.49
CA ILE A 5 26.92 8.29 5.24
C ILE A 5 26.33 7.73 6.54
N PHE A 6 27.06 7.83 7.64
CA PHE A 6 26.60 7.36 8.95
C PHE A 6 25.34 8.10 9.42
N ALA A 7 25.31 9.43 9.26
CA ALA A 7 24.15 10.25 9.61
C ALA A 7 22.93 9.92 8.72
N THR A 8 23.11 9.72 7.42
CA THR A 8 22.01 9.34 6.53
C THR A 8 21.48 7.96 6.86
N ILE A 9 22.35 6.98 7.16
CA ILE A 9 21.92 5.61 7.51
C ILE A 9 21.10 5.62 8.82
N THR A 10 21.53 6.34 9.86
CA THR A 10 20.79 6.39 11.13
C THR A 10 19.44 7.12 10.99
N ILE A 11 19.38 8.21 10.21
CA ILE A 11 18.13 8.92 9.89
C ILE A 11 17.21 8.04 9.03
N THR A 12 17.77 7.25 8.11
CA THR A 12 16.99 6.27 7.35
C THR A 12 16.53 5.10 8.22
N SER A 13 17.22 4.74 9.32
CA SER A 13 16.76 3.69 10.24
C SER A 13 15.41 4.06 10.84
N ALA A 14 15.26 5.27 11.41
CA ALA A 14 13.98 5.72 11.95
C ALA A 14 12.88 5.79 10.89
N THR A 15 13.23 6.20 9.67
CA THR A 15 12.30 6.29 8.53
C THR A 15 11.90 4.90 8.00
N ALA A 16 12.85 3.97 7.97
CA ALA A 16 12.66 2.58 7.59
C ALA A 16 11.83 1.85 8.64
N GLU A 17 12.13 2.01 9.94
CA GLU A 17 11.34 1.49 11.05
C GLU A 17 9.90 2.00 11.01
N ARG A 18 9.70 3.30 10.74
CA ARG A 18 8.36 3.87 10.51
C ARG A 18 7.65 3.20 9.33
N SER A 19 8.35 2.99 8.23
CA SER A 19 7.82 2.32 7.03
C SER A 19 7.48 0.85 7.30
N PHE A 20 8.35 0.10 7.99
CA PHE A 20 8.12 -1.29 8.37
C PHE A 20 6.99 -1.45 9.39
N SER A 21 6.92 -0.57 10.38
CA SER A 21 5.80 -0.53 11.34
C SER A 21 4.47 -0.28 10.62
N SER A 22 4.46 0.63 9.66
CA SER A 22 3.30 0.92 8.81
C SER A 22 2.93 -0.27 7.91
N LEU A 23 3.90 -0.89 7.26
CA LEU A 23 3.72 -2.10 6.46
C LEU A 23 3.18 -3.27 7.29
N ARG A 24 3.61 -3.43 8.54
CA ARG A 24 3.11 -4.44 9.46
C ARG A 24 1.64 -4.21 9.85
N ARG A 25 1.19 -2.95 9.91
CA ARG A 25 -0.24 -2.61 10.08
C ARG A 25 -1.06 -2.91 8.82
N LEU A 26 -0.48 -2.64 7.64
CA LEU A 26 -1.13 -2.91 6.35
C LEU A 26 -1.27 -4.42 6.09
N LYS A 27 -0.17 -5.17 6.26
CA LYS A 27 -0.07 -6.62 6.09
C LYS A 27 -0.21 -7.32 7.44
N ASN A 28 -1.45 -7.52 7.87
CA ASN A 28 -1.77 -8.26 9.09
C ASN A 28 -2.05 -9.74 8.80
N TYR A 29 -2.16 -10.54 9.86
CA TYR A 29 -2.36 -11.99 9.79
C TYR A 29 -3.62 -12.41 9.00
N MET A 30 -4.69 -11.62 9.04
CA MET A 30 -5.92 -11.91 8.30
C MET A 30 -5.83 -11.53 6.81
N ARG A 31 -4.81 -10.78 6.40
CA ARG A 31 -4.62 -10.25 5.04
C ARG A 31 -3.42 -10.88 4.31
N THR A 32 -3.12 -12.13 4.63
CA THR A 32 -1.97 -12.87 4.08
C THR A 32 -2.10 -13.17 2.58
N SER A 33 -3.32 -13.29 2.05
CA SER A 33 -3.60 -13.57 0.63
C SER A 33 -3.44 -12.37 -0.32
N MET A 34 -3.00 -11.22 0.19
CA MET A 34 -2.88 -9.99 -0.58
C MET A 34 -1.72 -10.03 -1.59
N THR A 35 -2.00 -9.72 -2.86
CA THR A 35 -0.98 -9.58 -3.91
C THR A 35 0.00 -8.44 -3.60
N LYS A 36 1.27 -8.62 -4.03
CA LYS A 36 2.33 -7.61 -3.87
C LYS A 36 1.94 -6.26 -4.47
N ASP A 37 1.31 -6.22 -5.64
CA ASP A 37 0.89 -4.98 -6.30
C ASP A 37 -0.09 -4.17 -5.46
N ARG A 38 -1.10 -4.85 -4.90
CA ARG A 38 -2.08 -4.22 -4.03
C ARG A 38 -1.43 -3.72 -2.73
N LEU A 39 -0.49 -4.47 -2.16
CA LEU A 39 0.23 -4.08 -0.95
C LEU A 39 1.10 -2.85 -1.20
N ASN A 40 1.81 -2.81 -2.32
CA ASN A 40 2.65 -1.70 -2.72
C ASN A 40 1.80 -0.42 -2.93
N GLY A 41 0.66 -0.54 -3.63
CA GLY A 41 -0.28 0.57 -3.79
C GLY A 41 -0.78 1.12 -2.46
N LEU A 42 -1.16 0.26 -1.50
CA LEU A 42 -1.56 0.70 -0.16
C LEU A 42 -0.41 1.34 0.63
N ALA A 43 0.81 0.83 0.49
CA ALA A 43 1.99 1.40 1.15
C ALA A 43 2.28 2.81 0.63
N VAL A 44 2.20 3.02 -0.68
CA VAL A 44 2.35 4.34 -1.33
C VAL A 44 1.21 5.29 -0.99
N LEU A 45 0.01 4.81 -0.67
CA LEU A 45 -1.07 5.67 -0.17
C LEU A 45 -0.91 6.01 1.33
N HIS A 46 -0.20 5.18 2.09
CA HIS A 46 -0.12 5.31 3.54
C HIS A 46 1.12 6.08 4.03
N ILE A 47 2.24 5.96 3.32
CA ILE A 47 3.55 6.50 3.75
C ILE A 47 3.72 8.00 3.38
N PRO A 48 3.48 8.45 2.14
CA PRO A 48 3.46 9.86 1.79
C PRO A 48 2.05 10.46 1.96
N LYS A 49 1.92 11.47 2.84
CA LYS A 49 0.67 12.23 3.03
C LYS A 49 0.58 13.51 2.19
N GLU A 50 1.59 13.80 1.37
CA GLU A 50 1.73 15.10 0.69
C GLU A 50 0.96 15.20 -0.62
N ILE A 51 0.37 14.12 -1.11
CA ILE A 51 -0.47 14.15 -2.31
C ILE A 51 -1.90 14.47 -1.87
N PRO A 52 -2.46 15.65 -2.19
CA PRO A 52 -3.86 15.93 -1.94
C PRO A 52 -4.71 15.00 -2.81
N ILE A 53 -5.49 14.14 -2.16
CA ILE A 53 -6.41 13.22 -2.82
C ILE A 53 -7.80 13.85 -2.75
N ASP A 54 -8.40 14.12 -3.91
CA ASP A 54 -9.80 14.52 -4.00
C ASP A 54 -10.70 13.29 -3.77
N ILE A 55 -11.38 13.27 -2.63
CA ILE A 55 -12.23 12.17 -2.21
C ILE A 55 -13.43 12.02 -3.17
N ASP A 56 -13.98 13.12 -3.66
CA ASP A 56 -15.16 13.11 -4.53
C ASP A 56 -14.82 12.54 -5.91
N ASP A 57 -13.64 12.89 -6.46
CA ASP A 57 -13.15 12.29 -7.71
C ASP A 57 -12.90 10.78 -7.54
N VAL A 58 -12.30 10.35 -6.42
CA VAL A 58 -12.09 8.92 -6.13
C VAL A 58 -13.41 8.17 -6.02
N ILE A 59 -14.40 8.71 -5.31
CA ILE A 59 -15.73 8.10 -5.19
C ILE A 59 -16.40 8.00 -6.57
N ASN A 60 -16.37 9.08 -7.36
CA ASN A 60 -16.99 9.10 -8.68
C ASN A 60 -16.34 8.08 -9.62
N ARG A 61 -15.00 8.03 -9.68
CA ARG A 61 -14.26 7.02 -10.45
C ARG A 61 -14.57 5.60 -10.01
N PHE A 62 -14.59 5.35 -8.71
CA PHE A 62 -14.92 4.03 -8.16
C PHE A 62 -16.37 3.63 -8.49
N SER A 63 -17.32 4.57 -8.39
CA SER A 63 -18.73 4.33 -8.71
C SER A 63 -18.95 3.93 -10.17
N ARG A 64 -18.14 4.49 -11.08
CA ARG A 64 -18.17 4.22 -12.53
C ARG A 64 -17.54 2.88 -12.91
N GLN A 65 -16.74 2.26 -12.04
CA GLN A 65 -16.18 0.94 -12.31
C GLN A 65 -17.26 -0.15 -12.17
N LYS A 66 -17.66 -0.74 -13.30
CA LYS A 66 -18.69 -1.79 -13.39
C LYS A 66 -18.29 -3.14 -12.74
N GLN A 67 -17.02 -3.41 -12.53
CA GLN A 67 -16.53 -4.69 -11.99
C GLN A 67 -16.18 -4.54 -10.50
N ARG A 68 -17.19 -4.72 -9.64
CA ARG A 68 -17.07 -4.61 -8.17
C ARG A 68 -16.56 -5.89 -7.49
N ARG A 69 -16.48 -7.00 -8.23
CA ARG A 69 -15.95 -8.29 -7.77
C ARG A 69 -14.90 -8.80 -8.75
N MET A 70 -13.86 -9.42 -8.21
CA MET A 70 -12.91 -10.23 -8.97
C MET A 70 -13.71 -11.34 -9.67
N LYS A 71 -13.54 -11.50 -10.99
CA LYS A 71 -14.10 -12.65 -11.70
C LYS A 71 -13.41 -13.90 -11.14
N THR A 72 -14.14 -14.70 -10.38
CA THR A 72 -13.75 -16.06 -10.06
C THR A 72 -14.11 -16.93 -11.26
N GLU A 73 -13.12 -17.63 -11.81
CA GLU A 73 -13.35 -18.73 -12.75
C GLU A 73 -14.33 -19.70 -12.09
N ASP A 74 -15.41 -20.06 -12.79
CA ASP A 74 -16.44 -20.95 -12.26
C ASP A 74 -16.03 -22.40 -12.54
N TRP A 75 -15.40 -23.03 -11.56
CA TRP A 75 -14.93 -24.42 -11.61
C TRP A 75 -16.07 -25.43 -11.47
N SER A 76 -17.33 -25.00 -11.39
CA SER A 76 -18.49 -25.88 -11.27
C SER A 76 -18.94 -26.52 -12.60
N LYS A 77 -18.22 -26.27 -13.71
CA LYS A 77 -18.60 -26.70 -15.06
C LYS A 77 -17.79 -27.89 -15.63
N ASP A 78 -17.05 -28.58 -14.78
CA ASP A 78 -16.45 -29.89 -15.10
C ASP A 78 -17.15 -31.01 -14.33
#